data_AF-A0A2E1XFW0-F1
#
_entry.id   AF-A0A2E1XFW0-F1
#
_cell.length_a   1.000
_cell.length_b   1.000
_cell.length_c   1.000
_cell.angle_alpha   90.00
_cell.angle_beta   90.00
_cell.angle_gamma   90.00
#
_symmetry.space_group_name_H-M   'P 1'
#
loop_
_entity.id
_entity.type
_entity.pdbx_description
1 polymer ?
#
loop_
_entity_poly.entity_id
_entity_poly.type
_entity_poly.pdbx_seq_one_letter_code
_entity_poly.pdbx_strand_id
1 'polypeptide(L)'
;MSPTTAAALMRALAAFFFIAALIFASGAFPGLDGLSILMHDFVDFPLDGTTGPYTEDARWFSAIGGGVFASLCVVMWMIFAPAIENGDKQIVRSAIISILVWFVIDSAGSVAAGVPVNVAFNVLFLAMLMAPLTLVREPSGVGAASRA
;
A
#
# COMPACT_ATOMS: atom_id res chain seq x y z
N MET A 1 3.76 -19.21 5.59
CA MET A 1 2.94 -19.38 4.36
C MET A 1 3.82 -19.93 3.25
N SER A 2 3.29 -20.71 2.32
CA SER A 2 4.05 -21.11 1.13
C SER A 2 4.31 -19.90 0.21
N PRO A 3 5.32 -19.93 -0.67
CA PRO A 3 5.58 -18.86 -1.64
C PRO A 3 4.36 -18.51 -2.50
N THR A 4 3.65 -19.53 -2.99
CA THR A 4 2.43 -19.33 -3.80
C THR A 4 1.32 -18.63 -3.01
N THR A 5 1.07 -19.02 -1.75
CA THR A 5 0.08 -18.35 -0.90
C THR A 5 0.49 -16.90 -0.59
N ALA A 6 1.77 -16.66 -0.33
CA ALA A 6 2.30 -15.33 -0.08
C ALA A 6 2.16 -14.41 -1.31
N ALA A 7 2.49 -14.92 -2.50
CA ALA A 7 2.33 -14.20 -3.76
C ALA A 7 0.85 -13.92 -4.09
N ALA A 8 -0.03 -14.89 -3.84
CA ALA A 8 -1.48 -14.69 -4.00
C ALA A 8 -2.01 -13.61 -3.05
N LEU A 9 -1.56 -13.59 -1.79
CA LEU A 9 -1.90 -12.53 -0.84
C LEU A 9 -1.38 -11.17 -1.31
N MET A 10 -0.14 -11.08 -1.81
CA MET A 10 0.40 -9.84 -2.37
C MET A 10 -0.44 -9.33 -3.56
N ARG A 11 -0.89 -10.22 -4.45
CA ARG A 11 -1.80 -9.86 -5.56
C ARG A 11 -3.16 -9.38 -5.04
N ALA A 12 -3.74 -10.06 -4.06
CA ALA A 12 -5.00 -9.62 -3.45
C ALA A 12 -4.89 -8.22 -2.82
N LEU A 13 -3.80 -7.95 -2.10
CA LEU A 13 -3.50 -6.63 -1.56
C LEU A 13 -3.33 -5.58 -2.67
N ALA A 14 -2.60 -5.91 -3.74
CA ALA A 14 -2.44 -5.02 -4.88
C ALA A 14 -3.78 -4.67 -5.54
N ALA A 15 -4.70 -5.63 -5.72
CA ALA A 15 -6.05 -5.34 -6.23
C ALA A 15 -6.86 -4.46 -5.27
N PHE A 16 -6.81 -4.75 -3.96
CA PHE A 16 -7.47 -3.95 -2.93
C PHE A 16 -6.99 -2.49 -2.95
N PHE A 17 -5.68 -2.27 -2.93
CA PHE A 17 -5.10 -0.93 -2.99
C PHE A 17 -5.31 -0.25 -4.34
N PHE A 18 -5.42 -1.00 -5.44
CA PHE A 18 -5.73 -0.42 -6.74
C PHE A 18 -7.14 0.18 -6.76
N ILE A 19 -8.12 -0.47 -6.13
CA ILE A 19 -9.46 0.09 -5.95
C ILE A 19 -9.39 1.38 -5.11
N ALA A 20 -8.63 1.36 -4.01
CA ALA A 20 -8.42 2.56 -3.19
C ALA A 20 -7.73 3.69 -3.99
N ALA A 21 -6.78 3.37 -4.87
CA ALA A 21 -6.12 4.33 -5.74
C ALA A 21 -7.09 4.98 -6.74
N LEU A 22 -8.04 4.21 -7.29
CA LEU A 22 -9.09 4.74 -8.16
C LEU A 22 -10.07 5.64 -7.39
N ILE A 23 -10.43 5.27 -6.16
CA ILE A 23 -11.23 6.13 -5.27
C ILE A 23 -10.48 7.42 -4.95
N PHE A 24 -9.18 7.33 -4.65
CA PHE A 24 -8.38 8.53 -4.39
C PHE A 24 -8.31 9.41 -5.63
N ALA A 25 -8.04 8.85 -6.82
CA ALA A 25 -7.99 9.56 -8.09
C ALA A 25 -9.33 10.22 -8.47
N SER A 26 -10.47 9.64 -8.06
CA SER A 26 -11.79 10.19 -8.38
C SER A 26 -12.02 11.58 -7.79
N GLY A 27 -11.30 11.92 -6.71
CA GLY A 27 -11.32 13.25 -6.08
C GLY A 27 -10.93 14.39 -7.03
N ALA A 28 -10.17 14.10 -8.09
CA ALA A 28 -9.79 15.07 -9.11
C ALA A 28 -10.97 15.55 -9.95
N PHE A 29 -12.07 14.79 -10.01
CA PHE A 29 -13.18 15.02 -10.93
C PHE A 29 -14.43 15.49 -10.16
N PRO A 30 -14.86 16.77 -10.32
CA PRO A 30 -16.09 17.26 -9.71
C PRO A 30 -17.29 16.37 -10.06
N GLY A 31 -18.04 15.94 -9.04
CA GLY A 31 -19.21 15.07 -9.21
C GLY A 31 -18.91 13.56 -9.16
N LEU A 32 -17.64 13.15 -9.18
CA LEU A 32 -17.17 11.78 -8.93
C LEU A 32 -16.31 11.65 -7.65
N ASP A 33 -16.12 12.77 -6.96
CA ASP A 33 -15.24 12.93 -5.81
C ASP A 33 -15.87 12.49 -4.48
N GLY A 34 -17.17 12.19 -4.45
CA GLY A 34 -17.89 11.85 -3.22
C GLY A 34 -17.27 10.69 -2.42
N LEU A 35 -16.84 9.61 -3.10
CA LEU A 35 -16.14 8.50 -2.43
C LEU A 35 -14.74 8.87 -1.97
N SER A 36 -14.03 9.74 -2.70
CA SER A 36 -12.71 10.24 -2.32
C SER A 36 -12.80 11.10 -1.06
N ILE A 37 -13.78 12.02 -1.02
CA ILE A 37 -14.07 12.90 0.13
C ILE A 37 -14.43 12.05 1.35
N LEU A 38 -15.32 11.07 1.19
CA LEU A 38 -15.70 10.16 2.28
C LEU A 38 -14.50 9.36 2.81
N MET A 39 -13.65 8.87 1.92
CA MET A 39 -12.44 8.13 2.32
C MET A 39 -11.44 9.04 3.04
N HIS A 40 -11.28 10.29 2.60
CA HIS A 40 -10.45 11.29 3.27
C HIS A 40 -10.96 11.56 4.69
N ASP A 41 -12.26 11.83 4.84
CA ASP A 41 -12.90 12.02 6.14
C ASP A 41 -12.73 10.81 7.07
N PHE A 42 -12.74 9.61 6.49
CA PHE A 42 -12.49 8.38 7.26
C PHE A 42 -11.05 8.26 7.76
N VAL A 43 -10.06 8.62 6.94
CA VAL A 43 -8.64 8.55 7.33
C VAL A 43 -8.19 9.73 8.19
N ASP A 44 -8.93 10.85 8.15
CA ASP A 44 -8.82 12.00 9.07
C ASP A 44 -9.74 11.89 10.29
N PHE A 45 -10.11 10.65 10.65
CA PHE A 45 -11.06 10.29 11.71
C PHE A 45 -11.16 11.30 12.89
N PRO A 46 -12.38 11.66 13.34
CA PRO A 46 -13.65 10.98 13.13
C PRO A 46 -14.35 11.29 11.80
N LEU A 47 -15.20 10.37 11.35
CA LEU A 47 -16.06 10.56 10.18
C LEU A 47 -17.21 11.52 10.50
N ASP A 48 -16.94 12.82 10.48
CA ASP A 48 -17.85 13.88 10.90
C ASP A 48 -18.32 14.78 9.74
N GLY A 49 -17.87 14.52 8.51
CA GLY A 49 -18.23 15.27 7.32
C GLY A 49 -17.62 16.66 7.27
N THR A 50 -16.60 16.95 8.09
CA THR A 50 -15.88 18.23 8.04
C THR A 50 -14.96 18.34 6.82
N THR A 51 -14.65 17.21 6.17
CA THR A 51 -14.02 17.18 4.85
C THR A 51 -14.95 17.82 3.83
N GLY A 52 -14.83 19.14 3.67
CA GLY A 52 -15.62 19.92 2.72
C GLY A 52 -15.31 19.58 1.27
N PRO A 53 -15.96 20.27 0.31
CA PRO A 53 -15.63 20.13 -1.11
C PRO A 53 -14.13 20.38 -1.34
N TYR A 54 -13.50 19.52 -2.12
CA TYR A 54 -12.08 19.65 -2.43
C TYR A 54 -11.77 20.98 -3.13
N THR A 55 -10.76 21.68 -2.61
CA THR A 55 -10.11 22.81 -3.27
C THR A 55 -9.39 22.36 -4.54
N GLU A 56 -8.97 23.30 -5.38
CA GLU A 56 -8.18 22.99 -6.58
C GLU A 56 -6.91 22.18 -6.24
N ASP A 57 -6.18 22.60 -5.20
CA ASP A 57 -4.99 21.88 -4.72
C ASP A 57 -5.34 20.46 -4.26
N ALA A 58 -6.40 20.29 -3.47
CA ALA A 58 -6.81 18.96 -3.00
C ALA A 58 -7.17 18.03 -4.16
N ARG A 59 -7.83 18.53 -5.21
CA ARG A 59 -8.12 17.78 -6.43
C ARG A 59 -6.86 17.37 -7.16
N TRP A 60 -5.92 18.30 -7.32
CA TRP A 60 -4.65 18.03 -7.97
C TRP A 60 -3.82 16.99 -7.21
N PHE A 61 -3.70 17.13 -5.90
CA PHE A 61 -3.01 16.14 -5.05
C PHE A 61 -3.71 14.78 -5.02
N SER A 62 -5.05 14.77 -5.09
CA SER A 62 -5.84 13.54 -5.26
C SER A 62 -5.51 12.82 -6.57
N ALA A 63 -5.39 13.54 -7.69
CA ALA A 63 -4.96 12.97 -8.97
C ALA A 63 -3.54 12.38 -8.89
N ILE A 64 -2.59 13.13 -8.31
CA ILE A 64 -1.21 12.69 -8.13
C ILE A 64 -1.16 11.43 -7.26
N GLY A 65 -1.78 11.47 -6.08
CA GLY A 65 -1.76 10.36 -5.14
C GLY A 65 -2.41 9.11 -5.73
N GLY A 66 -3.51 9.26 -6.48
CA GLY A 66 -4.17 8.15 -7.15
C GLY A 66 -3.28 7.50 -8.19
N GLY A 67 -2.60 8.31 -9.02
CA GLY A 67 -1.64 7.82 -10.02
C GLY A 67 -0.43 7.12 -9.41
N VAL A 68 0.19 7.72 -8.39
CA VAL A 68 1.34 7.12 -7.67
C VAL A 68 0.92 5.81 -7.02
N PHE A 69 -0.22 5.78 -6.34
CA PHE A 69 -0.68 4.59 -5.63
C PHE A 69 -1.10 3.47 -6.58
N ALA A 70 -1.76 3.78 -7.70
CA ALA A 70 -2.05 2.83 -8.76
C ALA A 70 -0.77 2.23 -9.36
N SER A 71 0.27 3.04 -9.57
CA SER A 71 1.56 2.55 -10.07
C SER A 71 2.24 1.57 -9.10
N LEU A 72 2.15 1.84 -7.80
CA LEU A 72 2.66 0.93 -6.76
C LEU A 72 1.92 -0.40 -6.78
N CYS A 73 0.60 -0.40 -6.98
CA CYS A 73 -0.19 -1.62 -7.09
C CYS A 73 0.24 -2.47 -8.29
N VAL A 74 0.55 -1.84 -9.43
CA VAL A 74 1.12 -2.54 -10.59
C VAL A 74 2.47 -3.16 -10.26
N VAL A 75 3.36 -2.43 -9.56
CA VAL A 75 4.65 -2.96 -9.09
C VAL A 75 4.46 -4.13 -8.14
N MET A 76 3.54 -4.03 -7.19
CA MET A 76 3.23 -5.13 -6.26
C MET A 76 2.77 -6.38 -7.01
N TRP A 77 1.89 -6.22 -7.99
CA TRP A 77 1.35 -7.34 -8.76
C TRP A 77 2.37 -7.96 -9.71
N MET A 78 3.10 -7.13 -10.45
CA MET A 78 3.95 -7.56 -11.56
C MET A 78 5.40 -7.84 -11.16
N ILE A 79 5.85 -7.30 -10.02
CA ILE A 79 7.24 -7.44 -9.56
C ILE A 79 7.29 -8.16 -8.21
N PHE A 80 6.59 -7.66 -7.18
CA PHE A 80 6.74 -8.22 -5.84
C PHE A 80 6.14 -9.62 -5.73
N ALA A 81 4.92 -9.84 -6.23
CA ALA A 81 4.29 -11.16 -6.15
C ALA A 81 5.08 -12.26 -6.91
N PRO A 82 5.52 -12.06 -8.16
CA PRO A 82 6.40 -13.02 -8.83
C PRO A 82 7.75 -13.22 -8.13
N ALA A 83 8.34 -12.15 -7.56
CA ALA A 83 9.59 -12.27 -6.83
C ALA A 83 9.45 -13.13 -5.57
N ILE A 84 8.32 -13.00 -4.84
CA ILE A 84 8.01 -13.88 -3.70
C ILE A 84 7.87 -15.33 -4.16
N GLU A 85 7.15 -15.56 -5.25
CA GLU A 85 6.89 -16.90 -5.80
C GLU A 85 8.18 -17.60 -6.27
N ASN A 86 9.10 -16.83 -6.86
CA ASN A 86 10.38 -17.31 -7.37
C ASN A 86 11.50 -17.33 -6.32
N GLY A 87 11.25 -16.85 -5.10
CA GLY A 87 12.27 -16.76 -4.04
C GLY A 87 13.38 -15.73 -4.32
N ASP A 88 13.10 -14.67 -5.09
CA ASP A 88 14.07 -13.60 -5.36
C ASP A 88 14.25 -12.72 -4.12
N LYS A 89 15.28 -13.05 -3.33
CA LYS A 89 15.58 -12.37 -2.07
C LYS A 89 16.01 -10.91 -2.27
N GLN A 90 16.56 -10.54 -3.42
CA GLN A 90 16.98 -9.17 -3.66
C GLN A 90 15.75 -8.28 -3.88
N ILE A 91 14.83 -8.70 -4.75
CA ILE A 91 13.60 -7.95 -5.00
C ILE A 91 12.70 -7.92 -3.76
N VAL A 92 12.59 -9.03 -3.02
CA VAL A 92 11.82 -9.05 -1.75
C VAL A 92 12.40 -8.09 -0.73
N ARG A 93 13.73 -8.01 -0.58
CA ARG A 93 14.37 -7.02 0.31
C ARG A 93 14.11 -5.60 -0.15
N SER A 94 14.19 -5.32 -1.45
CA SER A 94 13.87 -4.00 -1.99
C SER A 94 12.40 -3.62 -1.76
N ALA A 95 11.48 -4.57 -1.86
CA ALA A 95 10.06 -4.37 -1.56
C ALA A 95 9.85 -3.99 -0.08
N ILE A 96 10.48 -4.72 0.84
CA ILE A 96 10.45 -4.41 2.28
C ILE A 96 10.96 -3.00 2.55
N ILE A 97 12.13 -2.64 2.00
CA ILE A 97 12.70 -1.30 2.20
C ILE A 97 11.78 -0.23 1.63
N SER A 98 11.22 -0.43 0.43
CA SER A 98 10.26 0.49 -0.19
C SER A 98 9.05 0.75 0.72
N ILE A 99 8.45 -0.30 1.26
CA ILE A 99 7.30 -0.21 2.17
C ILE A 99 7.67 0.50 3.48
N LEU A 100 8.85 0.23 4.05
CA LEU A 100 9.32 0.92 5.25
C LEU A 100 9.57 2.40 5.01
N VAL A 101 10.16 2.76 3.86
CA VAL A 101 10.38 4.16 3.47
C VAL A 101 9.05 4.90 3.31
N TRP A 102 8.09 4.29 2.61
CA TRP A 102 6.73 4.83 2.51
C TRP A 102 6.11 5.05 3.90
N PHE A 103 6.12 4.03 4.76
CA PHE A 103 5.55 4.12 6.10
C PHE A 103 6.13 5.27 6.92
N VAL A 104 7.45 5.44 6.90
CA VAL A 104 8.13 6.51 7.64
C VAL A 104 7.76 7.89 7.09
N ILE A 105 7.86 8.08 5.77
CA ILE A 105 7.60 9.38 5.14
C ILE A 105 6.13 9.77 5.29
N ASP A 106 5.22 8.86 5.00
CA ASP A 106 3.77 9.13 5.03
C ASP A 106 3.27 9.36 6.45
N SER A 107 3.76 8.59 7.43
CA SER A 107 3.40 8.81 8.84
C SER A 107 3.95 10.13 9.38
N ALA A 108 5.19 10.49 9.03
CA ALA A 108 5.77 11.79 9.42
C ALA A 108 5.00 12.95 8.76
N GLY A 109 4.66 12.82 7.47
CA GLY A 109 3.83 13.78 6.75
C GLY A 109 2.45 13.95 7.36
N SER A 110 1.81 12.84 7.76
CA SER A 110 0.49 12.84 8.41
C SER A 110 0.50 13.61 9.74
N VAL A 111 1.53 13.40 10.57
CA VAL A 111 1.68 14.15 11.83
C VAL A 111 1.93 15.64 11.55
N ALA A 112 2.79 15.96 10.57
CA ALA A 112 3.08 17.35 10.20
C ALA A 112 1.86 18.08 9.60
N ALA A 113 0.98 17.35 8.91
CA ALA A 113 -0.26 17.87 8.33
C ALA A 113 -1.41 18.00 9.35
N GLY A 114 -1.22 17.57 10.60
CA GLY A 114 -2.25 17.62 11.63
C GLY A 114 -3.21 16.44 11.64
N VAL A 115 -2.90 15.35 10.91
CA VAL A 115 -3.72 14.13 10.78
C VAL A 115 -3.00 12.93 11.42
N PRO A 116 -2.69 12.93 12.72
CA PRO A 116 -1.90 11.88 13.35
C PRO A 116 -2.63 10.52 13.39
N VAL A 117 -3.96 10.50 13.29
CA VAL A 117 -4.73 9.25 13.27
C VAL A 117 -4.42 8.39 12.03
N ASN A 118 -3.98 9.01 10.93
CA ASN A 118 -3.51 8.27 9.75
C ASN A 118 -2.29 7.38 10.03
N VAL A 119 -1.49 7.69 11.06
CA VAL A 119 -0.39 6.81 11.48
C VAL A 119 -0.90 5.44 11.92
N ALA A 120 -2.08 5.37 12.56
CA ALA A 120 -2.68 4.09 12.95
C ALA A 120 -3.09 3.25 11.74
N PHE A 121 -3.67 3.89 10.70
CA PHE A 121 -3.98 3.25 9.43
C PHE A 121 -2.70 2.79 8.72
N ASN A 122 -1.65 3.60 8.73
CA ASN A 122 -0.35 3.23 8.18
C ASN A 122 0.27 2.02 8.87
N VAL A 123 0.14 1.89 10.19
CA VAL A 123 0.58 0.69 10.93
C VAL A 123 -0.21 -0.54 10.48
N LEU A 124 -1.53 -0.42 10.28
CA LEU A 124 -2.36 -1.51 9.77
C LEU A 124 -1.91 -1.93 8.35
N PHE A 125 -1.73 -0.97 7.44
CA PHE A 125 -1.29 -1.25 6.07
C PHE A 125 0.13 -1.83 6.03
N LEU A 126 1.04 -1.32 6.87
CA LEU A 126 2.37 -1.88 7.03
C LEU A 126 2.29 -3.36 7.42
N ALA A 127 1.47 -3.72 8.41
CA ALA A 127 1.31 -5.11 8.83
C ALA A 127 0.77 -5.98 7.69
N MET A 128 -0.23 -5.50 6.94
CA MET A 128 -0.80 -6.20 5.79
C MET A 128 0.23 -6.44 4.68
N LEU A 129 1.00 -5.41 4.31
CA LEU A 129 1.99 -5.46 3.25
C LEU A 129 3.23 -6.28 3.63
N MET A 130 3.64 -6.25 4.90
CA MET A 130 4.79 -7.00 5.41
C MET A 130 4.51 -8.49 5.56
N ALA A 131 3.26 -8.88 5.82
CA ALA A 131 2.88 -10.28 6.02
C ALA A 131 3.31 -11.22 4.88
N PRO A 132 2.98 -10.98 3.59
CA PRO A 132 3.42 -11.84 2.48
C PRO A 132 4.94 -11.82 2.24
N LEU A 133 5.64 -10.76 2.66
CA LEU A 133 7.08 -10.61 2.45
C LEU A 133 7.93 -11.30 3.53
N THR A 134 7.41 -11.40 4.75
CA THR A 134 8.20 -11.86 5.93
C THR A 134 7.76 -13.22 6.47
N LEU A 135 6.52 -13.63 6.23
CA LEU A 135 5.98 -14.91 6.72
C LEU A 135 6.13 -16.06 5.73
N VAL A 136 6.74 -15.80 4.56
CA VAL A 136 7.05 -16.83 3.57
C VAL A 136 8.03 -17.84 4.17
N ARG A 137 7.67 -19.12 4.10
CA ARG A 137 8.51 -20.22 4.55
C ARG A 137 9.02 -20.93 3.31
N GLU A 138 10.33 -20.91 3.14
CA GLU A 138 10.99 -21.72 2.13
C GLU A 138 10.70 -23.21 2.40
N PRO A 139 10.44 -24.02 1.38
CA PRO A 139 10.34 -25.46 1.55
C PRO A 139 11.60 -25.98 2.25
N SER A 140 11.42 -26.65 3.39
CA SER A 140 12.51 -27.28 4.12
C SER A 140 13.07 -28.45 3.31
N GLY A 141 14.10 -28.18 2.50
CA GLY A 141 14.93 -29.23 1.92
C GLY A 141 15.49 -28.94 0.52
N VAL A 142 16.54 -28.12 0.41
CA VAL A 142 17.73 -28.29 -0.47
C VAL A 142 18.84 -27.37 0.08
N GLY A 143 19.22 -27.54 1.35
CA GLY A 143 20.24 -26.69 1.99
C GLY A 143 21.38 -27.44 2.66
N ALA A 144 21.24 -28.76 2.85
CA ALA A 144 22.24 -29.59 3.53
C ALA A 144 23.22 -30.29 2.56
N ALA A 145 22.97 -30.27 1.25
CA ALA A 145 23.76 -31.05 0.28
C ALA A 145 24.83 -30.27 -0.50
N SER A 146 24.97 -28.95 -0.30
CA SER A 146 26.00 -28.14 -0.98
C SER A 146 27.09 -27.58 -0.05
N ARG A 147 27.17 -28.08 1.19
CA ARG A 147 28.23 -27.74 2.15
C ARG A 147 28.97 -28.99 2.66
N ALA A 148 29.27 -29.93 1.77
CA ALA A 148 30.19 -31.04 2.01
C ALA A 148 31.38 -30.92 1.06
#